data_AF-A0A1L0D6P6-F1
#
_entry.id   AF-A0A1L0D6P6-F1
#
_cell.length_a   1.000
_cell.length_b   1.000
_cell.length_c   1.000
_cell.angle_alpha   90.00
_cell.angle_beta   90.00
_cell.angle_gamma   90.00
#
_symmetry.space_group_name_H-M   'P 1'
#
loop_
_entity.id
_entity.type
_entity.pdbx_description
1 polymer ?
#
loop_
_entity_poly.entity_id
_entity_poly.type
_entity_poly.pdbx_seq_one_letter_code
_entity_poly.pdbx_strand_id
1 'polypeptide(L)'
;MVTLTPLEKAASGALASVVANTLVYPLDLSKTIIQTQVKKHKPNSESSEETDYNSTAEDAVFIQREKAGTLKYKNTLDVLQKIYAKKGVLGWYHGLLLSVLGTAAQNFSYFYWYTIVKRVYAQLTKKAASHKHLTPVELFLGALAAAISQLFTMPIGVITTQQQTDKHHRSLYTLAKEIYVHDGIRGFWKGLSVSLVLCINPSITYGSYERLKQILYNDKEFLGPLESFSIGMLAKSMATLATQPLIVSKAMLQKKLHKKPEGQTKPKMILDPDHEDDEEEVKFDLFVDALAHLWHTEKIRGLYKGVAPQLLKGVIVQGMLFMFKDQIDMLFLVLLKMVKARGKVKLVKGSL
;
A
#
# COMPACT_ATOMS: atom_id res chain seq x y z
N MET A 1 -36.41 10.83 0.98
CA MET A 1 -34.93 10.66 0.97
C MET A 1 -34.43 10.97 -0.42
N VAL A 2 -33.56 11.97 -0.58
CA VAL A 2 -32.94 12.27 -1.89
C VAL A 2 -31.87 11.20 -2.11
N THR A 3 -32.08 10.32 -3.09
CA THR A 3 -31.13 9.29 -3.47
C THR A 3 -30.08 9.89 -4.41
N LEU A 4 -28.80 9.70 -4.07
CA LEU A 4 -27.68 10.16 -4.90
C LEU A 4 -27.71 9.45 -6.27
N THR A 5 -27.44 10.20 -7.34
CA THR A 5 -27.21 9.61 -8.67
C THR A 5 -25.97 8.70 -8.66
N PRO A 6 -25.82 7.77 -9.62
CA PRO A 6 -24.64 6.87 -9.65
C PRO A 6 -23.29 7.61 -9.67
N LEU A 7 -23.21 8.74 -10.38
CA LEU A 7 -22.02 9.60 -10.42
C LEU A 7 -21.75 10.28 -9.07
N GLU A 8 -22.81 10.76 -8.42
CA GLU A 8 -22.75 11.38 -7.10
C GLU A 8 -22.34 10.38 -6.01
N LYS A 9 -22.79 9.12 -6.09
CA LYS A 9 -22.33 8.03 -5.21
C LYS A 9 -20.85 7.71 -5.41
N ALA A 10 -20.38 7.68 -6.67
CA ALA A 10 -18.97 7.45 -6.96
C ALA A 10 -18.08 8.58 -6.43
N ALA A 11 -18.52 9.83 -6.56
CA ALA A 11 -17.80 11.01 -6.05
C ALA A 11 -17.76 11.06 -4.51
N SER A 12 -18.90 10.78 -3.83
CA SER A 12 -18.97 10.65 -2.37
C SER A 12 -18.03 9.56 -1.85
N GLY A 13 -18.07 8.38 -2.49
CA GLY A 13 -17.19 7.26 -2.14
C GLY A 13 -15.70 7.57 -2.33
N ALA A 14 -15.33 8.30 -3.39
CA ALA A 14 -13.95 8.73 -3.62
C ALA A 14 -13.47 9.72 -2.54
N LEU A 15 -14.28 10.72 -2.19
CA LEU A 15 -13.95 11.68 -1.13
C LEU A 15 -13.83 10.99 0.24
N ALA A 16 -14.75 10.08 0.56
CA ALA A 16 -14.69 9.26 1.77
C ALA A 16 -13.39 8.47 1.84
N SER A 17 -13.00 7.85 0.72
CA SER A 17 -11.77 7.08 0.63
C SER A 17 -10.53 7.95 0.84
N VAL A 18 -10.50 9.18 0.29
CA VAL A 18 -9.37 10.11 0.48
C VAL A 18 -9.24 10.54 1.94
N VAL A 19 -10.35 10.90 2.61
CA VAL A 19 -10.33 11.29 4.03
C VAL A 19 -9.88 10.11 4.90
N ALA A 20 -10.45 8.93 4.69
CA ALA A 20 -10.09 7.73 5.44
C ALA A 20 -8.61 7.37 5.23
N ASN A 21 -8.12 7.35 3.99
CA ASN A 21 -6.72 7.07 3.65
C ASN A 21 -5.76 8.10 4.24
N THR A 22 -6.15 9.37 4.29
CA THR A 22 -5.36 10.42 4.93
C THR A 22 -5.22 10.15 6.42
N LEU A 23 -6.31 9.86 7.12
CA LEU A 23 -6.28 9.61 8.56
C LEU A 23 -5.43 8.37 8.94
N VAL A 24 -5.49 7.31 8.14
CA VAL A 24 -4.71 6.07 8.40
C VAL A 24 -3.31 6.10 7.80
N TYR A 25 -2.93 7.16 7.10
CA TYR A 25 -1.66 7.25 6.39
C TYR A 25 -0.42 6.99 7.28
N PRO A 26 -0.34 7.48 8.53
CA PRO A 26 0.79 7.17 9.42
C PRO A 26 1.00 5.66 9.64
N LEU A 27 -0.08 4.89 9.67
CA LEU A 27 -0.03 3.43 9.79
C LEU A 27 0.41 2.76 8.48
N ASP A 28 -0.04 3.29 7.33
CA ASP A 28 0.42 2.83 6.02
C ASP A 28 1.91 3.04 5.82
N LEU A 29 2.41 4.23 6.14
CA LEU A 29 3.82 4.55 6.08
C LEU A 29 4.63 3.61 6.99
N SER A 30 4.19 3.43 8.23
CA SER A 30 4.86 2.54 9.18
C SER A 30 4.86 1.09 8.72
N LYS A 31 3.75 0.61 8.17
CA LYS A 31 3.63 -0.73 7.59
C LYS A 31 4.63 -0.91 6.44
N THR A 32 4.66 0.01 5.47
CA THR A 32 5.56 -0.07 4.32
C THR A 32 7.03 -0.09 4.77
N ILE A 33 7.43 0.78 5.70
CA ILE A 33 8.80 0.82 6.24
C ILE A 33 9.16 -0.50 6.91
N ILE A 34 8.25 -1.03 7.75
CA ILE A 34 8.49 -2.28 8.48
C ILE A 34 8.57 -3.48 7.53
N GLN A 35 7.75 -3.52 6.48
CA GLN A 35 7.71 -4.63 5.52
C GLN A 35 8.89 -4.62 4.55
N THR A 36 9.55 -3.49 4.35
CA THR A 36 10.66 -3.35 3.40
C THR A 36 12.04 -3.51 4.05
N GLN A 37 12.18 -3.32 5.37
CA GLN A 37 13.46 -3.59 6.06
C GLN A 37 13.76 -5.10 6.17
N VAL A 38 15.02 -5.51 5.96
CA VAL A 38 15.47 -6.92 5.99
C VAL A 38 16.73 -7.03 6.87
N LYS A 39 16.86 -8.09 7.67
CA LYS A 39 18.12 -8.38 8.38
C LYS A 39 19.19 -8.89 7.40
N LYS A 40 20.40 -8.32 7.47
CA LYS A 40 21.58 -8.84 6.76
C LYS A 40 22.02 -10.20 7.33
N HIS A 41 22.51 -11.09 6.47
CA HIS A 41 23.12 -12.36 6.88
C HIS A 41 24.50 -12.07 7.49
N LYS A 42 24.76 -12.56 8.72
CA LYS A 42 26.13 -12.58 9.25
C LYS A 42 26.91 -13.71 8.57
N PRO A 43 28.08 -13.46 7.96
CA PRO A 43 29.11 -14.48 7.88
C PRO A 43 29.64 -14.73 9.30
N ASN A 44 29.97 -15.98 9.63
CA ASN A 44 30.70 -16.27 10.87
C ASN A 44 32.10 -15.64 10.75
N SER A 45 32.32 -14.49 11.38
CA SER A 45 33.66 -14.03 11.75
C SER A 45 33.57 -12.98 12.86
N GLU A 46 34.65 -12.93 13.61
CA GLU A 46 34.82 -12.49 14.99
C GLU A 46 34.53 -11.01 15.27
N SER A 47 34.40 -10.73 16.57
CA SER A 47 34.44 -9.41 17.21
C SER A 47 35.31 -8.41 16.48
N SER A 48 34.73 -7.32 15.99
CA SER A 48 35.48 -6.18 15.48
C SER A 48 35.43 -5.05 16.52
N GLU A 49 36.63 -4.62 16.90
CA GLU A 49 36.98 -3.63 17.93
C GLU A 49 36.44 -2.23 17.60
N GLU A 50 36.17 -1.46 18.66
CA GLU A 50 35.79 -0.05 18.62
C GLU A 50 37.01 0.81 18.30
N THR A 51 36.93 1.67 17.27
CA THR A 51 37.90 2.76 17.06
C THR A 51 37.17 4.10 17.12
N ASP A 52 37.51 4.89 18.14
CA ASP A 52 37.03 6.25 18.38
C ASP A 52 37.70 7.24 17.43
N TYR A 53 36.90 8.04 16.72
CA TYR A 53 37.34 9.27 16.06
C TYR A 53 36.28 10.35 16.31
N ASN A 54 36.71 11.46 16.90
CA ASN A 54 35.90 12.64 17.18
C ASN A 54 35.70 13.46 15.90
N SER A 55 34.46 13.71 15.53
CA SER A 55 34.08 14.70 14.50
C SER A 55 33.11 15.72 15.11
N THR A 56 33.32 16.98 14.75
CA THR A 56 32.70 18.20 15.27
C THR A 56 31.17 18.28 15.06
N ALA A 57 30.51 18.96 15.99
CA ALA A 57 29.09 18.86 16.31
C ALA A 57 28.08 19.45 15.29
N GLU A 58 28.48 19.76 14.06
CA GLU A 58 27.59 20.43 13.08
C GLU A 58 27.15 19.55 11.89
N ASP A 59 27.69 18.34 11.71
CA ASP A 59 27.28 17.41 10.62
C ASP A 59 26.66 16.07 11.09
N ALA A 60 26.27 15.95 12.37
CA ALA A 60 25.81 14.68 12.96
C ALA A 60 24.31 14.34 12.76
N VAL A 61 23.61 14.95 11.80
CA VAL A 61 22.13 14.85 11.73
C VAL A 61 21.63 13.57 11.04
N PHE A 62 22.45 12.89 10.23
CA PHE A 62 22.04 11.70 9.47
C PHE A 62 22.84 10.43 9.77
N ILE A 63 23.98 10.53 10.45
CA ILE A 63 24.79 9.37 10.80
C ILE A 63 24.36 8.84 12.17
N GLN A 64 23.68 7.69 12.16
CA GLN A 64 23.55 6.87 13.35
C GLN A 64 24.31 5.58 13.09
N ARG A 65 25.47 5.40 13.76
CA ARG A 65 26.26 4.16 13.73
C ARG A 65 25.35 2.99 14.13
N GLU A 66 25.06 2.10 13.18
CA GLU A 66 24.22 0.92 13.39
C GLU A 66 25.07 -0.30 13.78
N LYS A 67 24.62 -1.08 14.78
CA LYS A 67 25.18 -2.41 15.06
C LYS A 67 24.75 -3.37 13.95
N ALA A 68 25.73 -3.91 13.22
CA ALA A 68 25.53 -4.91 12.18
C ALA A 68 24.64 -6.08 12.66
N GLY A 69 23.49 -6.27 12.00
CA GLY A 69 22.54 -7.37 12.28
C GLY A 69 21.29 -7.01 13.09
N THR A 70 21.07 -5.73 13.40
CA THR A 70 19.83 -5.26 14.07
C THR A 70 18.86 -4.60 13.09
N LEU A 71 17.55 -4.73 13.32
CA LEU A 71 16.54 -4.04 12.49
C LEU A 71 16.52 -2.56 12.83
N LYS A 72 16.49 -1.71 11.80
CA LYS A 72 16.42 -0.24 11.93
C LYS A 72 15.21 0.23 12.74
N TYR A 73 14.07 -0.42 12.55
CA TYR A 73 12.84 -0.15 13.29
C TYR A 73 12.29 -1.42 13.93
N LYS A 74 12.02 -1.37 15.24
CA LYS A 74 11.55 -2.53 16.01
C LYS A 74 10.06 -2.82 15.79
N ASN A 75 9.24 -1.77 15.80
CA ASN A 75 7.79 -1.87 15.71
C ASN A 75 7.19 -0.55 15.17
N THR A 76 5.87 -0.53 14.98
CA THR A 76 5.14 0.64 14.46
C THR A 76 5.34 1.89 15.32
N LEU A 77 5.35 1.74 16.65
CA LEU A 77 5.54 2.86 17.57
C LEU A 77 6.94 3.45 17.45
N ASP A 78 7.96 2.60 17.31
CA ASP A 78 9.35 3.00 17.09
C ASP A 78 9.52 3.77 15.77
N VAL A 79 8.82 3.36 14.70
CA VAL A 79 8.78 4.12 13.43
C VAL A 79 8.16 5.50 13.65
N LEU A 80 6.96 5.56 14.23
CA LEU A 80 6.24 6.82 14.42
C LEU A 80 6.99 7.78 15.36
N GLN A 81 7.57 7.27 16.45
CA GLN A 81 8.34 8.05 17.41
C GLN A 81 9.62 8.61 16.79
N LYS A 82 10.37 7.78 16.04
CA LYS A 82 11.58 8.24 15.34
C LYS A 82 11.28 9.27 14.26
N ILE A 83 10.18 9.11 13.51
CA ILE A 83 9.75 10.11 12.53
C ILE A 83 9.34 11.41 13.24
N TYR A 84 8.55 11.32 14.31
CA TYR A 84 8.09 12.47 15.07
C TYR A 84 9.25 13.26 15.67
N ALA A 85 10.22 12.58 16.29
CA ALA A 85 11.40 13.21 16.88
C ALA A 85 12.24 13.98 15.85
N LYS A 86 12.22 13.59 14.57
CA LYS A 86 13.04 14.21 13.51
C LYS A 86 12.30 15.24 12.66
N LYS A 87 11.01 15.03 12.37
CA LYS A 87 10.23 15.81 11.39
C LYS A 87 8.88 16.32 11.94
N GLY A 88 8.61 16.09 13.22
CA GLY A 88 7.33 16.41 13.85
C GLY A 88 6.15 15.67 13.22
N VAL A 89 4.94 16.19 13.45
CA VAL A 89 3.67 15.59 12.98
C VAL A 89 3.57 15.56 11.45
N LEU A 90 4.10 16.59 10.77
CA LEU A 90 4.11 16.66 9.31
C LEU A 90 4.94 15.52 8.68
N GLY A 91 5.94 15.00 9.40
CA GLY A 91 6.73 13.84 8.98
C GLY A 91 5.90 12.57 8.78
N TRP A 92 4.83 12.37 9.55
CA TRP A 92 3.96 11.18 9.39
C TRP A 92 3.16 11.19 8.09
N TYR A 93 2.96 12.36 7.49
CA TYR A 93 2.23 12.55 6.23
C TYR A 93 3.15 12.72 5.03
N HIS A 94 4.43 12.42 5.21
CA HIS A 94 5.41 12.48 4.14
C HIS A 94 5.06 11.48 3.03
N GLY A 95 4.88 11.99 1.79
CA GLY A 95 4.50 11.17 0.63
C GLY A 95 2.99 10.97 0.44
N LEU A 96 2.14 11.59 1.28
CA LEU A 96 0.68 11.45 1.21
C LEU A 96 0.11 11.80 -0.17
N LEU A 97 0.51 12.93 -0.75
CA LEU A 97 -0.04 13.41 -2.04
C LEU A 97 0.17 12.39 -3.16
N LEU A 98 1.36 11.81 -3.23
CA LEU A 98 1.69 10.81 -4.25
C LEU A 98 1.04 9.46 -3.97
N SER A 99 0.88 9.09 -2.70
CA SER A 99 0.09 7.93 -2.32
C SER A 99 -1.39 8.07 -2.70
N VAL A 100 -1.98 9.25 -2.49
CA VAL A 100 -3.37 9.55 -2.84
C VAL A 100 -3.55 9.54 -4.36
N LEU A 101 -2.65 10.19 -5.11
CA LEU A 101 -2.68 10.16 -6.58
C LEU A 101 -2.49 8.74 -7.12
N GLY A 102 -1.56 7.97 -6.54
CA GLY A 102 -1.34 6.57 -6.89
C GLY A 102 -2.58 5.71 -6.63
N THR A 103 -3.25 5.92 -5.49
CA THR A 103 -4.49 5.22 -5.15
C THR A 103 -5.64 5.63 -6.06
N ALA A 104 -5.74 6.91 -6.44
CA ALA A 104 -6.74 7.39 -7.38
C ALA A 104 -6.56 6.75 -8.76
N ALA A 105 -5.32 6.69 -9.27
CA ALA A 105 -5.00 6.03 -10.53
C ALA A 105 -5.31 4.52 -10.48
N GLN A 106 -4.98 3.86 -9.36
CA GLN A 106 -5.30 2.44 -9.14
C GLN A 106 -6.81 2.18 -9.14
N ASN A 107 -7.58 2.99 -8.41
CA ASN A 107 -9.03 2.86 -8.34
C ASN A 107 -9.69 3.12 -9.70
N PHE A 108 -9.25 4.17 -10.41
CA PHE A 108 -9.73 4.46 -11.76
C PHE A 108 -9.48 3.28 -12.70
N SER A 109 -8.26 2.75 -12.72
CA SER A 109 -7.91 1.60 -13.56
C SER A 109 -8.77 0.37 -13.20
N TYR A 110 -8.96 0.10 -11.91
CA TYR A 110 -9.80 -0.99 -11.45
C TYR A 110 -11.24 -0.87 -11.96
N PHE A 111 -11.90 0.27 -11.74
CA PHE A 111 -13.29 0.46 -12.18
C PHE A 111 -13.43 0.43 -13.70
N TYR A 112 -12.45 0.96 -14.43
CA TYR A 112 -12.40 0.90 -15.88
C TYR A 112 -12.35 -0.55 -16.37
N TRP A 113 -11.40 -1.34 -15.88
CA TRP A 113 -11.26 -2.75 -16.24
C TRP A 113 -12.44 -3.60 -15.74
N TYR A 114 -12.99 -3.30 -14.57
CA TYR A 114 -14.18 -3.97 -14.06
C TYR A 114 -15.39 -3.78 -14.98
N THR A 115 -15.57 -2.57 -15.50
CA THR A 115 -16.62 -2.25 -16.48
C THR A 115 -16.42 -3.05 -17.77
N ILE A 116 -15.18 -3.13 -18.27
CA ILE A 116 -14.86 -3.92 -19.47
C ILE A 116 -15.13 -5.40 -19.23
N VAL A 117 -14.62 -5.96 -18.14
CA VAL A 117 -14.79 -7.38 -17.78
C VAL A 117 -16.28 -7.73 -17.63
N LYS A 118 -17.07 -6.88 -16.95
CA LYS A 118 -18.53 -7.05 -16.86
C LYS A 118 -19.22 -6.99 -18.23
N ARG A 119 -18.83 -6.05 -19.10
CA ARG A 119 -19.39 -5.93 -20.45
C ARG A 119 -19.11 -7.17 -21.29
N VAL A 120 -17.86 -7.64 -21.30
CA VAL A 120 -17.46 -8.86 -22.01
C VAL A 120 -18.22 -10.07 -21.47
N TYR A 121 -18.31 -10.23 -20.15
CA TYR A 121 -19.06 -11.32 -19.53
C TYR A 121 -20.54 -11.31 -19.90
N ALA A 122 -21.19 -10.14 -19.87
CA ALA A 122 -22.60 -10.00 -20.26
C ALA A 122 -22.83 -10.36 -21.73
N GLN A 123 -21.92 -9.97 -22.62
CA GLN A 123 -21.97 -10.34 -24.04
C GLN A 123 -21.81 -11.85 -24.26
N LEU A 124 -20.88 -12.49 -23.55
CA LEU A 124 -20.63 -13.94 -23.65
C LEU A 124 -21.77 -14.78 -23.07
N THR A 125 -22.42 -14.31 -22.00
CA THR A 125 -23.49 -15.06 -21.32
C THR A 125 -24.89 -14.77 -21.85
N LYS A 126 -25.04 -13.86 -22.83
CA LYS A 126 -26.33 -13.36 -23.35
C LYS A 126 -27.31 -12.89 -22.25
N LYS A 127 -26.81 -12.62 -21.04
CA LYS A 127 -27.58 -12.05 -19.92
C LYS A 127 -27.39 -10.55 -19.93
N ALA A 128 -28.47 -9.80 -19.73
CA ALA A 128 -28.38 -8.35 -19.60
C ALA A 128 -27.39 -7.98 -18.49
N ALA A 129 -26.50 -7.02 -18.75
CA ALA A 129 -25.48 -6.53 -17.80
C ALA A 129 -26.07 -5.95 -16.49
N SER A 130 -27.40 -5.87 -16.38
CA SER A 130 -28.15 -5.32 -15.24
C SER A 130 -28.72 -6.40 -14.31
N HIS A 131 -28.58 -7.70 -14.61
CA HIS A 131 -28.96 -8.73 -13.64
C HIS A 131 -27.96 -8.77 -12.49
N LYS A 132 -28.43 -8.59 -11.25
CA LYS A 132 -27.67 -8.90 -10.03
C LYS A 132 -27.13 -10.33 -10.17
N HIS A 133 -25.83 -10.47 -10.42
CA HIS A 133 -25.21 -11.80 -10.52
C HIS A 133 -25.14 -12.44 -9.13
N LEU A 134 -25.03 -13.77 -9.06
CA LEU A 134 -24.69 -14.45 -7.80
C LEU A 134 -23.34 -13.91 -7.30
N THR A 135 -23.24 -13.67 -5.99
CA THR A 135 -22.08 -13.09 -5.30
C THR A 135 -20.72 -13.68 -5.71
N PRO A 136 -20.58 -15.01 -5.94
CA PRO A 136 -19.29 -15.60 -6.38
C PRO A 136 -18.85 -15.16 -7.78
N VAL A 137 -19.79 -14.96 -8.71
CA VAL A 137 -19.47 -14.49 -10.07
C VAL A 137 -18.99 -13.05 -10.04
N GLU A 138 -19.64 -12.19 -9.25
CA GLU A 138 -19.19 -10.80 -9.09
C GLU A 138 -17.80 -10.70 -8.48
N LEU A 139 -17.48 -11.57 -7.51
CA LEU A 139 -16.16 -11.66 -6.91
C LEU A 139 -15.09 -12.11 -7.92
N PHE A 140 -15.40 -13.12 -8.75
CA PHE A 140 -14.49 -13.57 -9.79
C PHE A 140 -14.22 -12.48 -10.83
N LEU A 141 -15.28 -11.84 -11.34
CA LEU A 141 -15.15 -10.73 -12.29
C LEU A 141 -14.38 -9.56 -11.67
N GLY A 142 -14.58 -9.30 -10.38
CA GLY A 142 -13.82 -8.32 -9.60
C GLY A 142 -12.34 -8.67 -9.49
N ALA A 143 -12.00 -9.94 -9.18
CA ALA A 143 -10.63 -10.41 -9.10
C ALA A 143 -9.92 -10.37 -10.46
N LEU A 144 -10.61 -10.76 -11.54
CA LEU A 144 -10.09 -10.68 -12.90
C LEU A 144 -9.82 -9.23 -13.32
N ALA A 145 -10.76 -8.33 -13.04
CA ALA A 145 -10.58 -6.90 -13.28
C ALA A 145 -9.39 -6.33 -12.50
N ALA A 146 -9.23 -6.72 -11.23
CA ALA A 146 -8.08 -6.33 -10.43
C ALA A 146 -6.76 -6.84 -11.01
N ALA A 147 -6.72 -8.09 -11.48
CA ALA A 147 -5.54 -8.67 -12.11
C ALA A 147 -5.13 -7.90 -13.38
N ILE A 148 -6.10 -7.57 -14.25
CA ILE A 148 -5.83 -6.79 -15.46
C ILE A 148 -5.41 -5.36 -15.10
N SER A 149 -6.11 -4.72 -14.17
CA SER A 149 -5.76 -3.39 -13.65
C SER A 149 -4.33 -3.34 -13.10
N GLN A 150 -3.87 -4.42 -12.45
CA GLN A 150 -2.52 -4.49 -11.92
C GLN A 150 -1.46 -4.39 -13.02
N LEU A 151 -1.72 -4.89 -14.24
CA LEU A 151 -0.79 -4.79 -15.36
C LEU A 151 -0.48 -3.33 -15.73
N PHE A 152 -1.46 -2.43 -15.61
CA PHE A 152 -1.30 -1.02 -15.97
C PHE A 152 -0.85 -0.16 -14.78
N THR A 153 -1.18 -0.57 -13.56
CA THR A 153 -0.93 0.22 -12.35
C THR A 153 0.35 -0.17 -11.62
N MET A 154 0.95 -1.33 -11.94
CA MET A 154 2.19 -1.77 -11.30
C MET A 154 3.35 -0.78 -11.45
N PRO A 155 3.62 -0.18 -12.63
CA PRO A 155 4.71 0.79 -12.79
C PRO A 155 4.62 1.96 -11.80
N ILE A 156 3.42 2.52 -11.63
CA ILE A 156 3.15 3.61 -10.69
C ILE A 156 3.37 3.13 -9.25
N GLY A 157 2.88 1.92 -8.93
CA GLY A 157 3.05 1.31 -7.61
C GLY A 157 4.51 1.11 -7.24
N VAL A 158 5.33 0.59 -8.14
CA VAL A 158 6.78 0.39 -7.90
C VAL A 158 7.48 1.72 -7.62
N ILE A 159 7.26 2.74 -8.45
CA ILE A 159 7.88 4.06 -8.26
C ILE A 159 7.46 4.67 -6.92
N THR A 160 6.17 4.56 -6.57
CA THR A 160 5.63 5.10 -5.31
C THR A 160 6.25 4.39 -4.10
N THR A 161 6.37 3.06 -4.13
CA THR A 161 7.00 2.28 -3.06
C THR A 161 8.49 2.63 -2.89
N GLN A 162 9.22 2.79 -3.99
CA GLN A 162 10.63 3.21 -3.93
C GLN A 162 10.76 4.62 -3.36
N GLN A 163 9.86 5.54 -3.71
CA GLN A 163 9.88 6.88 -3.16
C GLN A 163 9.57 6.91 -1.65
N GLN A 164 8.60 6.12 -1.18
CA GLN A 164 8.26 6.02 0.24
C GLN A 164 9.42 5.46 1.08
N THR A 165 10.34 4.74 0.45
CA THR A 165 11.52 4.15 1.10
C THR A 165 12.83 4.89 0.78
N ASP A 166 12.77 5.96 -0.03
CA ASP A 166 13.94 6.74 -0.43
C ASP A 166 14.37 7.74 0.65
N LYS A 167 15.61 7.61 1.13
CA LYS A 167 16.19 8.54 2.12
C LYS A 167 16.41 9.94 1.54
N HIS A 168 16.70 10.04 0.23
CA HIS A 168 17.12 11.28 -0.43
C HIS A 168 15.98 12.04 -1.12
N HIS A 169 14.73 11.59 -0.96
CA HIS A 169 13.53 12.31 -1.43
C HIS A 169 13.59 12.67 -2.93
N ARG A 170 14.16 11.79 -3.75
CA ARG A 170 14.41 12.09 -5.16
C ARG A 170 13.11 12.19 -5.94
N SER A 171 13.17 12.92 -7.05
CA SER A 171 12.00 13.10 -7.92
C SER A 171 11.55 11.78 -8.53
N LEU A 172 10.26 11.68 -8.85
CA LEU A 172 9.68 10.50 -9.54
C LEU A 172 10.40 10.18 -10.85
N TYR A 173 10.80 11.22 -11.59
CA TYR A 173 11.54 11.06 -12.85
C TYR A 173 12.91 10.43 -12.61
N THR A 174 13.63 10.89 -11.59
CA THR A 174 14.94 10.33 -11.21
C THR A 174 14.81 8.85 -10.86
N LEU A 175 13.81 8.49 -10.04
CA LEU A 175 13.55 7.10 -9.65
C LEU A 175 13.15 6.23 -10.85
N ALA A 176 12.27 6.73 -11.72
CA ALA A 176 11.86 6.02 -12.93
C ALA A 176 13.04 5.77 -13.88
N LYS A 177 13.90 6.77 -14.07
CA LYS A 177 15.12 6.65 -14.89
C LYS A 177 16.07 5.61 -14.30
N GLU A 178 16.26 5.60 -12.98
CA GLU A 178 17.11 4.65 -12.28
C GLU A 178 16.58 3.21 -12.41
N ILE A 179 15.27 2.99 -12.23
CA ILE A 179 14.63 1.69 -12.47
C ILE A 179 14.90 1.21 -13.90
N TYR A 180 14.73 2.09 -14.89
CA TYR A 180 14.95 1.73 -16.28
C TYR A 180 16.43 1.39 -16.58
N VAL A 181 17.37 2.16 -16.02
CA VAL A 181 18.81 1.93 -16.23
C VAL A 181 19.29 0.64 -15.55
N HIS A 182 18.81 0.34 -14.34
CA HIS A 182 19.30 -0.81 -13.56
C HIS A 182 18.53 -2.11 -13.78
N ASP A 183 17.20 -2.05 -13.91
CA ASP A 183 16.33 -3.23 -13.99
C ASP A 183 15.66 -3.38 -15.37
N GLY A 184 15.90 -2.44 -16.28
CA GLY A 184 15.22 -2.37 -17.57
C GLY A 184 13.71 -2.17 -17.44
N ILE A 185 12.99 -2.45 -18.52
CA ILE A 185 11.52 -2.27 -18.55
C ILE A 185 10.80 -3.24 -17.60
N ARG A 186 11.37 -4.42 -17.31
CA ARG A 186 10.79 -5.40 -16.39
C ARG A 186 10.80 -4.92 -14.94
N GLY A 187 11.70 -3.99 -14.58
CA GLY A 187 11.76 -3.38 -13.25
C GLY A 187 10.44 -2.77 -12.78
N PHE A 188 9.69 -2.15 -13.70
CA PHE A 188 8.39 -1.54 -13.41
C PHE A 188 7.29 -2.55 -13.06
N TRP A 189 7.48 -3.84 -13.35
CA TRP A 189 6.55 -4.93 -13.03
C TRP A 189 7.08 -5.86 -11.92
N LYS A 190 8.08 -5.42 -11.15
CA LYS A 190 8.54 -6.17 -9.98
C LYS A 190 7.40 -6.43 -8.99
N GLY A 191 7.25 -7.70 -8.61
CA GLY A 191 6.16 -8.18 -7.76
C GLY A 191 4.82 -8.41 -8.47
N LEU A 192 4.78 -8.41 -9.82
CA LEU A 192 3.55 -8.74 -10.58
C LEU A 192 3.05 -10.14 -10.29
N SER A 193 3.91 -11.15 -10.35
CA SER A 193 3.55 -12.55 -10.05
C SER A 193 2.88 -12.68 -8.67
N VAL A 194 3.47 -12.05 -7.65
CA VAL A 194 2.92 -12.03 -6.28
C VAL A 194 1.58 -11.31 -6.23
N SER A 195 1.45 -10.20 -6.96
CA SER A 195 0.22 -9.42 -6.98
C SER A 195 -0.93 -10.17 -7.63
N LEU A 196 -0.66 -10.95 -8.68
CA LEU A 196 -1.64 -11.81 -9.32
C LEU A 196 -2.10 -12.94 -8.39
N VAL A 197 -1.19 -13.55 -7.62
CA VAL A 197 -1.58 -14.51 -6.58
C VAL A 197 -2.42 -13.83 -5.49
N LEU A 198 -2.05 -12.61 -5.08
CA LEU A 198 -2.80 -11.83 -4.09
C LEU A 198 -4.22 -11.44 -4.54
N CYS A 199 -4.55 -11.53 -5.83
CA CYS A 199 -5.93 -11.37 -6.30
C CYS A 199 -6.90 -12.42 -5.74
N ILE A 200 -6.41 -13.51 -5.12
CA ILE A 200 -7.24 -14.48 -4.40
C ILE A 200 -7.71 -13.98 -3.02
N ASN A 201 -7.09 -12.93 -2.46
CA ASN A 201 -7.40 -12.43 -1.11
C ASN A 201 -8.89 -12.09 -0.90
N PRO A 202 -9.60 -11.43 -1.84
CA PRO A 202 -11.04 -11.21 -1.74
C PRO A 202 -11.84 -12.52 -1.69
N SER A 203 -11.45 -13.54 -2.44
CA SER A 203 -12.10 -14.86 -2.44
C SER A 203 -11.93 -15.56 -1.09
N ILE A 204 -10.73 -15.52 -0.50
CA ILE A 204 -10.48 -16.05 0.85
C ILE A 204 -11.31 -15.28 1.89
N THR A 205 -11.39 -13.95 1.76
CA THR A 205 -12.18 -13.11 2.65
C THR A 205 -13.66 -13.48 2.58
N TYR A 206 -14.22 -13.59 1.37
CA TYR A 206 -15.63 -13.97 1.20
C TYR A 206 -15.91 -15.39 1.69
N GLY A 207 -15.08 -16.37 1.31
CA GLY A 207 -15.24 -17.75 1.79
C GLY A 207 -15.17 -17.85 3.31
N SER A 208 -14.28 -17.09 3.95
CA SER A 208 -14.19 -17.00 5.41
C SER A 208 -15.42 -16.33 6.01
N TYR A 209 -15.93 -15.27 5.37
CA TYR A 209 -17.13 -14.56 5.80
C TYR A 209 -18.36 -15.48 5.81
N GLU A 210 -18.60 -16.20 4.71
CA GLU A 210 -19.74 -17.13 4.61
C GLU A 210 -19.62 -18.25 5.66
N ARG A 211 -18.43 -18.82 5.86
CA ARG A 211 -18.22 -19.88 6.86
C ARG A 211 -18.39 -19.39 8.29
N LEU A 212 -17.89 -18.20 8.61
CA LEU A 212 -18.09 -17.60 9.93
C LEU A 212 -19.56 -17.25 10.17
N LYS A 213 -20.27 -16.76 9.15
CA LYS A 213 -21.72 -16.51 9.21
C LYS A 213 -22.50 -17.79 9.47
N GLN A 214 -22.16 -18.88 8.77
CA GLN A 214 -22.74 -20.21 8.99
C GLN A 214 -22.56 -20.70 10.42
N ILE A 215 -21.32 -20.68 10.92
CA ILE A 215 -20.98 -21.23 12.23
C ILE A 215 -21.58 -20.40 13.38
N LEU A 216 -21.50 -19.07 13.29
CA LEU A 216 -21.85 -18.18 14.40
C LEU A 216 -23.33 -17.76 14.42
N TYR A 217 -23.98 -17.74 13.25
CA TYR A 217 -25.33 -17.19 13.10
C TYR A 217 -26.28 -18.10 12.31
N ASN A 218 -25.90 -19.35 12.03
CA ASN A 218 -26.73 -20.37 11.37
C ASN A 218 -27.42 -19.86 10.09
N ASP A 219 -26.63 -19.19 9.23
CA ASP A 219 -27.09 -18.61 7.95
C ASP A 219 -28.24 -17.59 8.03
N LYS A 220 -28.36 -16.89 9.18
CA LYS A 220 -29.27 -15.74 9.34
C LYS A 220 -29.25 -14.82 8.11
N GLU A 221 -30.40 -14.63 7.48
CA GLU A 221 -30.50 -13.94 6.19
C GLU A 221 -29.97 -12.50 6.28
N PHE A 222 -30.28 -11.81 7.38
CA PHE A 222 -29.84 -10.45 7.67
C PHE A 222 -29.05 -10.38 8.98
N LEU A 223 -27.79 -9.97 8.87
CA LEU A 223 -26.94 -9.65 10.01
C LEU A 223 -27.09 -8.18 10.36
N GLY A 224 -27.08 -7.88 11.66
CA GLY A 224 -27.03 -6.51 12.14
C GLY A 224 -25.73 -5.79 11.73
N PRO A 225 -25.65 -4.46 11.84
CA PRO A 225 -24.46 -3.68 11.55
C PRO A 225 -23.20 -4.19 12.26
N LEU A 226 -23.27 -4.42 13.58
CA LEU A 226 -22.14 -4.91 14.39
C LEU A 226 -21.79 -6.38 14.12
N GLU A 227 -22.78 -7.21 13.85
CA GLU A 227 -22.57 -8.63 13.47
C GLU A 227 -21.82 -8.70 12.13
N SER A 228 -22.29 -7.96 11.13
CA SER A 228 -21.65 -7.87 9.80
C SER A 228 -20.24 -7.29 9.88
N PHE A 229 -20.05 -6.26 10.71
CA PHE A 229 -18.74 -5.69 10.99
C PHE A 229 -17.78 -6.74 11.56
N SER A 230 -18.20 -7.45 12.60
CA SER A 230 -17.35 -8.40 13.33
C SER A 230 -16.95 -9.58 12.46
N ILE A 231 -17.90 -10.17 11.74
CA ILE A 231 -17.62 -11.26 10.81
C ILE A 231 -16.73 -10.78 9.66
N GLY A 232 -17.02 -9.61 9.08
CA GLY A 232 -16.21 -9.00 8.03
C GLY A 232 -14.77 -8.77 8.47
N MET A 233 -14.57 -8.26 9.67
CA MET A 233 -13.25 -8.02 10.27
C MET A 233 -12.48 -9.32 10.51
N LEU A 234 -13.13 -10.35 11.08
CA LEU A 234 -12.51 -11.65 11.30
C LEU A 234 -12.13 -12.33 9.98
N ALA A 235 -13.06 -12.34 9.02
CA ALA A 235 -12.82 -12.88 7.68
C ALA A 235 -11.65 -12.18 6.98
N LYS A 236 -11.59 -10.85 7.07
CA LYS A 236 -10.48 -10.07 6.47
C LYS A 236 -9.15 -10.33 7.19
N SER A 237 -9.18 -10.53 8.51
CA SER A 237 -8.00 -10.87 9.31
C SER A 237 -7.47 -12.24 8.94
N MET A 238 -8.34 -13.25 8.80
CA MET A 238 -7.96 -14.59 8.34
C MET A 238 -7.34 -14.56 6.94
N ALA A 239 -7.96 -13.85 6.00
CA ALA A 239 -7.40 -13.69 4.65
C ALA A 239 -6.04 -12.96 4.68
N THR A 240 -5.90 -11.96 5.53
CA THR A 240 -4.64 -11.21 5.69
C THR A 240 -3.55 -12.11 6.27
N LEU A 241 -3.83 -12.90 7.30
CA LEU A 241 -2.88 -13.84 7.88
C LEU A 241 -2.42 -14.89 6.84
N ALA A 242 -3.36 -15.46 6.09
CA ALA A 242 -3.05 -16.44 5.05
C ALA A 242 -2.17 -15.86 3.92
N THR A 243 -2.34 -14.57 3.61
CA THR A 243 -1.63 -13.91 2.50
C THR A 243 -0.44 -13.05 2.95
N GLN A 244 -0.20 -12.92 4.26
CA GLN A 244 0.84 -12.06 4.81
C GLN A 244 2.24 -12.38 4.28
N PRO A 245 2.67 -13.66 4.18
CA PRO A 245 4.00 -13.97 3.63
C PRO A 245 4.20 -13.40 2.22
N LEU A 246 3.17 -13.50 1.37
CA LEU A 246 3.19 -12.95 0.01
C LEU A 246 3.19 -11.42 0.02
N ILE A 247 2.48 -10.78 0.94
CA ILE A 247 2.48 -9.32 1.08
C ILE A 247 3.89 -8.80 1.44
N VAL A 248 4.56 -9.45 2.39
CA VAL A 248 5.93 -9.08 2.78
C VAL A 248 6.90 -9.30 1.62
N SER A 249 6.82 -10.46 0.96
CA SER A 249 7.65 -10.77 -0.20
C SER A 249 7.46 -9.77 -1.36
N LYS A 250 6.21 -9.36 -1.64
CA LYS A 250 5.91 -8.29 -2.61
C LYS A 250 6.58 -6.98 -2.22
N ALA A 251 6.48 -6.56 -0.96
CA ALA A 251 7.07 -5.31 -0.50
C ALA A 251 8.60 -5.33 -0.65
N MET A 252 9.24 -6.47 -0.34
CA MET A 252 10.68 -6.66 -0.52
C MET A 252 11.10 -6.58 -1.98
N LEU A 253 10.34 -7.21 -2.89
CA LEU A 253 10.61 -7.14 -4.34
C LEU A 253 10.47 -5.73 -4.92
N GLN A 254 9.63 -4.88 -4.30
CA GLN A 254 9.37 -3.51 -4.75
C GLN A 254 10.29 -2.48 -4.09
N LYS A 255 11.13 -2.90 -3.14
CA LYS A 255 12.11 -2.01 -2.52
C LYS A 255 13.17 -1.58 -3.55
N LYS A 256 13.64 -0.35 -3.38
CA LYS A 256 14.76 0.26 -4.10
C LYS A 256 16.02 -0.63 -4.06
N LEU A 257 16.80 -0.59 -5.13
CA LEU A 257 18.12 -1.22 -5.26
C LEU A 257 19.17 -0.16 -5.54
N HIS A 258 20.25 -0.15 -4.76
CA HIS A 258 21.53 0.38 -5.25
C HIS A 258 22.40 -0.80 -5.68
N LYS A 259 22.72 -0.90 -6.97
CA LYS A 259 23.88 -1.66 -7.41
C LYS A 259 24.84 -0.67 -8.06
N LYS A 260 26.05 -0.52 -7.53
CA LYS A 260 27.14 0.14 -8.26
C LYS A 260 27.31 -0.59 -9.60
N PRO A 261 27.43 0.11 -10.74
CA PRO A 261 27.78 -0.55 -11.99
C PRO A 261 29.15 -1.22 -11.82
N GLU A 262 29.19 -2.54 -11.96
CA GLU A 262 30.43 -3.31 -12.11
C GLU A 262 31.13 -2.81 -13.38
N GLY A 263 32.25 -2.08 -13.22
CA GLY A 263 33.17 -1.81 -14.34
C GLY A 263 33.58 -0.35 -14.63
N GLN A 264 33.38 0.63 -13.75
CA GLN A 264 33.99 1.97 -13.92
C GLN A 264 35.07 2.27 -12.87
N THR A 265 36.32 1.97 -13.21
CA THR A 265 37.50 2.60 -12.63
C THR A 265 37.41 4.11 -12.90
N LYS A 266 37.10 4.93 -11.89
CA LYS A 266 37.21 6.40 -12.05
C LYS A 266 38.69 6.79 -12.12
N PRO A 267 39.12 7.70 -13.02
CA PRO A 267 40.38 8.39 -12.86
C PRO A 267 40.30 9.32 -11.64
N LYS A 268 41.39 9.34 -10.89
CA LYS A 268 41.58 10.04 -9.62
C LYS A 268 41.47 11.56 -9.84
N MET A 269 40.33 12.17 -9.51
CA MET A 269 40.23 13.61 -9.26
C MET A 269 39.39 13.85 -8.01
N ILE A 270 40.05 14.48 -7.03
CA ILE A 270 39.60 15.15 -5.80
C ILE A 270 38.41 14.47 -5.09
N LEU A 271 38.76 13.75 -4.03
CA LEU A 271 37.84 13.09 -3.10
C LEU A 271 37.03 14.13 -2.32
N ASP A 272 35.72 14.18 -2.54
CA ASP A 272 34.77 14.64 -1.53
C ASP A 272 34.65 13.52 -0.46
N PRO A 273 34.84 13.80 0.85
CA PRO A 273 34.84 12.78 1.90
C PRO A 273 33.46 12.21 2.27
N ASP A 274 32.36 12.72 1.69
CA ASP A 274 30.98 12.49 2.16
C ASP A 274 30.28 11.26 1.55
N HIS A 275 31.01 10.29 1.01
CA HIS A 275 30.40 9.05 0.51
C HIS A 275 30.27 8.01 1.65
N GLU A 276 29.23 8.24 2.47
CA GLU A 276 28.67 7.31 3.45
C GLU A 276 28.32 5.95 2.83
N ASP A 277 28.45 4.90 3.65
CA ASP A 277 28.21 3.48 3.38
C ASP A 277 27.07 3.17 2.39
N ASP A 278 27.44 2.90 1.13
CA ASP A 278 26.57 2.25 0.14
C ASP A 278 26.35 0.78 0.56
N GLU A 279 25.43 0.56 1.50
CA GLU A 279 25.06 -0.78 1.94
C GLU A 279 24.63 -1.67 0.75
N GLU A 280 25.29 -2.81 0.53
CA GLU A 280 24.82 -3.85 -0.40
C GLU A 280 23.44 -4.34 0.02
N GLU A 281 22.41 -3.90 -0.72
CA GLU A 281 21.02 -4.32 -0.51
C GLU A 281 20.74 -5.65 -1.21
N VAL A 282 20.20 -6.63 -0.47
CA VAL A 282 19.92 -7.99 -0.98
C VAL A 282 18.82 -7.93 -2.05
N LYS A 283 19.14 -8.37 -3.27
CA LYS A 283 18.21 -8.47 -4.40
C LYS A 283 17.43 -9.77 -4.34
N PHE A 284 16.13 -9.70 -4.65
CA PHE A 284 15.30 -10.86 -4.95
C PHE A 284 14.69 -10.70 -6.34
N ASP A 285 14.83 -11.73 -7.18
CA ASP A 285 14.20 -11.77 -8.50
C ASP A 285 12.88 -12.53 -8.45
N LEU A 286 12.80 -13.58 -7.63
CA LEU A 286 11.55 -14.29 -7.33
C LEU A 286 11.09 -14.06 -5.90
N PHE A 287 9.76 -14.11 -5.73
CA PHE A 287 9.14 -14.00 -4.42
C PHE A 287 9.46 -15.19 -3.52
N VAL A 288 9.76 -16.34 -4.13
CA VAL A 288 10.21 -17.56 -3.43
C VAL A 288 11.56 -17.32 -2.78
N ASP A 289 12.48 -16.64 -3.47
CA ASP A 289 13.81 -16.30 -2.93
C ASP A 289 13.68 -15.37 -1.72
N ALA A 290 12.80 -14.36 -1.81
CA ALA A 290 12.51 -13.46 -0.70
C ALA A 290 11.90 -14.21 0.50
N LEU A 291 10.97 -15.15 0.26
CA LEU A 291 10.37 -15.98 1.30
C LEU A 291 11.40 -16.93 1.94
N ALA A 292 12.23 -17.57 1.13
CA ALA A 292 13.29 -18.45 1.60
C ALA A 292 14.29 -17.67 2.46
N HIS A 293 14.71 -16.48 1.99
CA HIS A 293 15.59 -15.61 2.76
C HIS A 293 14.97 -15.21 4.11
N LEU A 294 13.71 -14.76 4.14
CA LEU A 294 13.01 -14.46 5.39
C LEU A 294 12.95 -15.65 6.34
N TRP A 295 12.69 -16.85 5.80
CA TRP A 295 12.65 -18.07 6.59
C TRP A 295 14.01 -18.41 7.21
N HIS A 296 15.10 -18.20 6.46
CA HIS A 296 16.45 -18.47 6.95
C HIS A 296 16.96 -17.41 7.93
N THR A 297 16.67 -16.11 7.71
CA THR A 297 17.21 -15.01 8.52
C THR A 297 16.31 -14.58 9.69
N GLU A 298 15.00 -14.49 9.47
CA GLU A 298 14.02 -13.94 10.42
C GLU A 298 12.97 -14.98 10.89
N LYS A 299 13.00 -16.19 10.34
CA LYS A 299 12.06 -17.30 10.65
C LYS A 299 10.61 -16.84 10.46
N ILE A 300 9.70 -17.33 11.30
CA ILE A 300 8.28 -17.00 11.21
C ILE A 300 7.98 -15.51 11.47
N ARG A 301 8.82 -14.84 12.28
CA ARG A 301 8.66 -13.41 12.55
C ARG A 301 8.89 -12.55 11.31
N GLY A 302 9.79 -12.98 10.41
CA GLY A 302 10.01 -12.32 9.12
C GLY A 302 8.79 -12.42 8.20
N LEU A 303 8.19 -13.61 8.10
CA LEU A 303 7.03 -13.85 7.24
C LEU A 303 5.78 -13.06 7.64
N TYR A 304 5.64 -12.74 8.94
CA TYR A 304 4.50 -11.99 9.49
C TYR A 304 4.85 -10.54 9.87
N LYS A 305 5.95 -10.02 9.34
CA LYS A 305 6.39 -8.66 9.61
C LYS A 305 5.35 -7.64 9.12
N GLY A 306 5.06 -6.65 9.97
CA GLY A 306 4.05 -5.63 9.68
C GLY A 306 2.59 -6.12 9.74
N VAL A 307 2.32 -7.33 10.23
CA VAL A 307 0.92 -7.82 10.36
C VAL A 307 0.12 -6.98 11.37
N ALA A 308 0.73 -6.56 12.48
CA ALA A 308 0.08 -5.77 13.52
C ALA A 308 -0.44 -4.40 13.00
N PRO A 309 0.38 -3.52 12.40
CA PRO A 309 -0.13 -2.27 11.84
C PRO A 309 -1.14 -2.51 10.71
N GLN A 310 -1.02 -3.62 9.97
CA GLN A 310 -1.95 -3.97 8.90
C GLN A 310 -3.33 -4.37 9.42
N LEU A 311 -3.41 -5.18 10.48
CA LEU A 311 -4.67 -5.54 11.12
C LEU A 311 -5.29 -4.30 11.79
N LEU A 312 -4.49 -3.51 12.51
CA LEU A 312 -4.97 -2.28 13.15
C LEU A 312 -5.54 -1.29 12.13
N LYS A 313 -4.86 -1.08 11.01
CA LYS A 313 -5.39 -0.30 9.88
C LYS A 313 -6.74 -0.85 9.44
N GLY A 314 -6.86 -2.17 9.25
CA GLY A 314 -8.11 -2.80 8.82
C GLY A 314 -9.27 -2.50 9.76
N VAL A 315 -9.06 -2.60 11.08
CA VAL A 315 -10.08 -2.29 12.09
C VAL A 315 -10.48 -0.81 12.04
N ILE A 316 -9.50 0.10 11.96
CA ILE A 316 -9.75 1.55 11.94
C ILE A 316 -10.50 1.95 10.66
N VAL A 317 -10.06 1.47 9.49
CA VAL A 317 -10.73 1.74 8.21
C VAL A 317 -12.16 1.23 8.23
N GLN A 318 -12.38 0.01 8.76
CA GLN A 318 -13.72 -0.56 8.84
C GLN A 318 -14.60 0.20 9.84
N GLY A 319 -14.06 0.60 11.00
CA GLY A 319 -14.79 1.38 12.00
C GLY A 319 -15.18 2.77 11.46
N MET A 320 -14.28 3.41 10.72
CA MET A 320 -14.55 4.67 10.03
C MET A 320 -15.62 4.51 8.96
N LEU A 321 -15.60 3.42 8.18
CA LEU A 321 -16.65 3.16 7.21
C LEU A 321 -18.03 3.10 7.88
N PHE A 322 -18.15 2.49 9.06
CA PHE A 322 -19.42 2.48 9.81
C PHE A 322 -19.79 3.86 10.37
N MET A 323 -18.84 4.59 10.95
CA MET A 323 -19.10 5.88 11.57
C MET A 323 -19.46 6.97 10.55
N PHE A 324 -18.81 6.93 9.38
CA PHE A 324 -18.88 7.99 8.39
C PHE A 324 -19.75 7.69 7.17
N LYS A 325 -20.23 6.45 6.97
CA LYS A 325 -21.09 6.12 5.82
C LYS A 325 -22.29 7.05 5.70
N ASP A 326 -23.00 7.27 6.81
CA ASP A 326 -24.18 8.14 6.82
C ASP A 326 -23.82 9.63 6.89
N GLN A 327 -22.70 9.97 7.56
CA GLN A 327 -22.27 11.35 7.72
C GLN A 327 -21.67 11.95 6.44
N ILE A 328 -20.92 11.16 5.66
CA ILE A 328 -20.32 11.62 4.41
C ILE A 328 -21.38 11.77 3.33
N ASP A 329 -22.35 10.87 3.26
CA ASP A 329 -23.50 11.02 2.35
C ASP A 329 -24.28 12.30 2.66
N MET A 330 -24.47 12.62 3.95
CA MET A 330 -25.11 13.87 4.38
C MET A 330 -24.25 15.11 4.10
N LEU A 331 -22.96 15.09 4.40
CA LEU A 331 -22.03 16.20 4.12
C LEU A 331 -21.97 16.50 2.63
N PHE A 332 -21.90 15.47 1.79
CA PHE A 332 -21.88 15.59 0.35
C PHE A 332 -23.20 16.16 -0.20
N LEU A 333 -24.36 15.73 0.32
CA LEU A 333 -25.65 16.33 -0.03
C LEU A 333 -25.73 17.82 0.32
N VAL A 334 -25.17 18.22 1.47
CA VAL A 334 -25.09 19.63 1.87
C VAL A 334 -24.16 20.42 0.95
N LEU A 335 -23.00 19.85 0.59
CA LEU A 335 -22.03 20.47 -0.30
C LEU A 335 -22.58 20.64 -1.73
N LEU A 336 -23.26 19.62 -2.25
CA LEU A 336 -23.98 19.70 -3.53
C LEU A 336 -25.10 20.74 -3.50
N LYS A 337 -25.88 20.81 -2.40
CA LYS A 337 -26.89 21.85 -2.24
C LYS A 337 -26.27 23.25 -2.21
N MET A 338 -25.14 23.44 -1.54
CA MET A 338 -24.42 24.72 -1.53
C MET A 338 -23.87 25.10 -2.91
N VAL A 339 -23.31 24.14 -3.66
CA VAL A 339 -22.81 24.38 -5.02
C VAL A 339 -23.96 24.69 -5.99
N LYS A 340 -25.06 23.92 -5.95
CA LYS A 340 -26.26 24.19 -6.76
C LYS A 340 -26.93 25.52 -6.36
N ALA A 341 -26.92 25.89 -5.08
CA ALA A 341 -27.41 27.19 -4.62
C ALA A 341 -26.52 28.34 -5.13
N ARG A 342 -25.19 28.22 -5.05
CA ARG A 342 -24.25 29.20 -5.63
C ARG A 342 -24.38 29.30 -7.16
N GLY A 343 -24.65 28.20 -7.85
CA GLY A 343 -24.90 28.17 -9.29
C GLY A 343 -26.20 28.88 -9.69
N LYS A 344 -27.29 28.67 -8.95
CA LYS A 344 -28.56 29.40 -9.15
C LYS A 344 -28.41 30.90 -8.87
N VAL A 345 -27.67 31.28 -7.83
CA VAL A 345 -27.41 32.70 -7.51
C VAL A 345 -26.57 33.37 -8.61
N LYS A 346 -25.63 32.67 -9.25
CA LYS A 346 -24.88 33.19 -10.40
C LYS A 346 -25.71 33.32 -11.67
N LEU A 347 -26.64 32.39 -11.94
CA LEU A 347 -27.54 32.48 -13.10
C LEU A 347 -28.54 33.65 -12.99
N VAL A 348 -29.06 33.92 -11.78
CA VAL A 348 -29.96 35.07 -11.54
C VAL A 348 -29.23 36.42 -11.61
N LYS A 349 -27.92 36.46 -11.28
CA LYS A 349 -27.09 37.67 -11.41
C LYS A 349 -26.54 37.92 -12.82
N GLY A 350 -26.62 36.96 -13.73
CA GLY A 350 -26.18 37.10 -15.12
C GLY A 350 -27.32 37.32 -16.12
N SER A 351 -28.55 37.48 -15.64
CA SER A 351 -29.78 37.71 -16.42
C SER A 351 -30.51 39.01 -16.05
N LEU A 352 -29.83 39.89 -15.32
CA LEU A 352 -30.12 41.31 -15.11
C LEU A 352 -28.97 42.09 -15.74
#